data_AF-A0A944C192-F1
#
_entry.id   AF-A0A944C192-F1
#
_cell.length_a   1.000
_cell.length_b   1.000
_cell.length_c   1.000
_cell.angle_alpha   90.00
_cell.angle_beta   90.00
_cell.angle_gamma   90.00
#
_symmetry.space_group_name_H-M   'P 1'
#
loop_
_entity.id
_entity.type
_entity.pdbx_description
1 polymer ?
#
loop_
_entity_poly.entity_id
_entity_poly.type
_entity_poly.pdbx_seq_one_letter_code
_entity_poly.pdbx_strand_id
1 'polypeptide(L)'
;MSVVHRHNPALQQKLLHACLHDTPAAVLSLLRSLSVAEFRTAGWLLGENVLPQLDSARFWELFNVVVASCSKAYLGTFLKGAVRLRQRGKLQWSRSVLASFVDLSTAIDRRKMLEQLLPTCQTAGEAEELLCALGDETYDESAPTLLRLGTPWAYWLLFQWMRRHEGDRELLRDCGVRLVRKGDRLSFNMAAIVRQYFDITSIPGTFSLNLPPYAQGRMERSPENFLKVLQS
;
A
#
# COMPACT_ATOMS: atom_id res chain seq x y z
N MET A 1 -0.08 -18.97 -25.83
CA MET A 1 0.34 -17.89 -24.91
C MET A 1 0.87 -16.74 -25.76
N SER A 2 0.26 -15.53 -25.72
CA SER A 2 0.80 -14.39 -26.48
C SER A 2 1.95 -13.74 -25.71
N VAL A 3 3.03 -13.41 -26.42
CA VAL A 3 4.27 -12.83 -25.87
C VAL A 3 4.03 -11.36 -25.50
N VAL A 4 4.53 -10.93 -24.33
CA VAL A 4 4.54 -9.51 -23.95
C VAL A 4 5.79 -8.88 -24.56
N HIS A 5 5.61 -8.02 -25.56
CA HIS A 5 6.70 -7.26 -26.16
C HIS A 5 7.04 -6.06 -25.28
N ARG A 6 8.15 -6.13 -24.53
CA ARG A 6 8.63 -5.04 -23.65
C ARG A 6 9.19 -3.83 -24.42
N HIS A 7 9.32 -3.94 -25.74
CA HIS A 7 9.77 -2.85 -26.59
C HIS A 7 8.82 -2.74 -27.78
N ASN A 8 7.95 -1.73 -27.74
CA ASN A 8 7.07 -1.33 -28.84
C ASN A 8 6.96 0.20 -28.85
N PRO A 9 7.91 0.90 -29.50
CA PRO A 9 8.01 2.36 -29.41
C PRO A 9 6.79 3.07 -30.03
N ALA A 10 6.21 2.53 -31.10
CA ALA A 10 5.01 3.09 -31.73
C ALA A 10 3.81 3.05 -30.78
N LEU A 11 3.55 1.90 -30.15
CA LEU A 11 2.47 1.78 -29.16
C LEU A 11 2.73 2.64 -27.92
N GLN A 12 3.98 2.70 -27.45
CA GLN A 12 4.34 3.56 -26.32
C GLN A 12 4.08 5.05 -26.62
N GLN A 13 4.52 5.54 -27.78
CA GLN A 13 4.28 6.94 -28.18
C GLN A 13 2.80 7.24 -28.30
N LYS A 14 2.03 6.32 -28.91
CA LYS A 14 0.56 6.44 -29.02
C LYS A 14 -0.10 6.54 -27.64
N LEU A 15 0.26 5.64 -26.72
CA LEU A 15 -0.26 5.64 -25.35
C LEU A 15 0.13 6.90 -24.57
N LEU A 16 1.39 7.34 -24.72
CA LEU A 16 1.87 8.55 -24.06
C LEU A 16 1.16 9.80 -24.55
N HIS A 17 1.05 9.97 -25.86
CA HIS A 17 0.30 11.08 -26.46
C HIS A 17 -1.14 11.10 -25.96
N ALA A 18 -1.84 9.95 -26.01
CA ALA A 18 -3.22 9.86 -25.55
C ALA A 18 -3.35 10.19 -24.05
N CYS A 19 -2.46 9.64 -23.21
CA CYS A 19 -2.48 9.92 -21.78
C CYS A 19 -2.17 11.39 -21.45
N LEU A 20 -1.36 12.10 -22.25
CA LEU A 20 -1.03 13.50 -22.02
C LEU A 20 -2.09 14.47 -22.55
N HIS A 21 -2.73 14.17 -23.69
CA HIS A 21 -3.49 15.18 -24.45
C HIS A 21 -4.97 14.87 -24.63
N ASP A 22 -5.39 13.60 -24.58
CA ASP A 22 -6.78 13.23 -24.87
C ASP A 22 -7.68 13.33 -23.62
N THR A 23 -8.99 13.17 -23.76
CA THR A 23 -9.86 13.03 -22.59
C THR A 23 -9.70 11.65 -21.94
N PRO A 24 -9.94 11.47 -20.63
CA PRO A 24 -9.89 10.14 -20.01
C PRO A 24 -10.80 9.09 -20.68
N ALA A 25 -11.96 9.52 -21.20
CA ALA A 25 -12.87 8.67 -21.97
C ALA A 25 -12.27 8.23 -23.32
N ALA A 26 -11.54 9.12 -24.01
CA ALA A 26 -10.84 8.79 -25.24
C ALA A 26 -9.69 7.80 -24.99
N VAL A 27 -8.93 7.98 -23.89
CA VAL A 27 -7.90 7.02 -23.46
C VAL A 27 -8.53 5.65 -23.19
N LEU A 28 -9.65 5.60 -22.48
CA LEU A 28 -10.36 4.34 -22.24
C LEU A 28 -10.82 3.67 -23.56
N SER A 29 -11.36 4.46 -24.49
CA SER A 29 -11.77 3.96 -25.82
C SER A 29 -10.60 3.36 -26.59
N LEU A 30 -9.45 4.06 -26.61
CA LEU A 30 -8.22 3.55 -27.20
C LEU A 30 -7.78 2.22 -26.57
N LEU A 31 -7.81 2.11 -25.23
CA LEU A 31 -7.42 0.88 -24.54
C LEU A 31 -8.35 -0.29 -24.87
N ARG A 32 -9.64 -0.02 -25.08
CA ARG A 32 -10.64 -1.02 -25.47
C ARG A 32 -10.52 -1.43 -26.94
N SER A 33 -9.96 -0.59 -27.79
CA SER A 33 -9.76 -0.90 -29.22
C SER A 33 -8.52 -1.75 -29.49
N LEU A 34 -7.65 -1.96 -28.51
CA LEU A 34 -6.43 -2.77 -28.67
C LEU A 34 -6.78 -4.25 -28.83
N SER A 35 -6.05 -4.94 -29.69
CA SER A 35 -6.10 -6.41 -29.71
C SER A 35 -5.64 -6.99 -28.36
N VAL A 36 -5.97 -8.25 -28.08
CA VAL A 36 -5.55 -8.91 -26.82
C VAL A 36 -4.02 -8.91 -26.64
N ALA A 37 -3.26 -9.06 -27.73
CA ALA A 37 -1.80 -9.03 -27.69
C ALA A 37 -1.28 -7.62 -27.38
N GLU A 38 -1.80 -6.60 -28.08
CA GLU A 38 -1.44 -5.20 -27.84
C GLU A 38 -1.84 -4.74 -26.45
N PHE A 39 -3.01 -5.16 -25.95
CA PHE A 39 -3.49 -4.82 -24.62
C PHE A 39 -2.53 -5.30 -23.52
N ARG A 40 -1.99 -6.53 -23.65
CA ARG A 40 -1.00 -7.06 -22.71
C ARG A 40 0.31 -6.27 -22.75
N THR A 41 0.79 -5.90 -23.94
CA THR A 41 1.96 -5.03 -24.10
C THR A 41 1.69 -3.63 -23.54
N ALA A 42 0.52 -3.05 -23.83
CA ALA A 42 0.09 -1.75 -23.32
C ALA A 42 0.02 -1.74 -21.81
N GLY A 43 -0.48 -2.79 -21.16
CA GLY A 43 -0.51 -2.91 -19.70
C GLY A 43 0.88 -2.81 -19.05
N TRP A 44 1.91 -3.37 -19.70
CA TRP A 44 3.30 -3.21 -19.26
C TRP A 44 3.81 -1.79 -19.55
N LEU A 45 3.72 -1.31 -20.79
CA LEU A 45 4.20 0.02 -21.19
C LEU A 45 3.54 1.14 -20.37
N LEU A 46 2.25 1.02 -20.06
CA LEU A 46 1.52 1.99 -19.26
C LEU A 46 2.11 2.11 -17.85
N GLY A 47 2.26 1.00 -17.14
CA GLY A 47 2.76 1.01 -15.77
C GLY A 47 4.24 1.39 -15.67
N GLU A 48 5.03 1.03 -16.68
CA GLU A 48 6.48 1.16 -16.69
C GLU A 48 6.98 2.47 -17.27
N ASN A 49 6.40 2.89 -18.39
CA ASN A 49 6.93 3.98 -19.21
C ASN A 49 5.98 5.17 -19.29
N VAL A 50 4.65 4.97 -19.39
CA VAL A 50 3.72 6.07 -19.69
C VAL A 50 3.22 6.76 -18.43
N LEU A 51 2.53 6.05 -17.54
CA LEU A 51 1.96 6.63 -16.31
C LEU A 51 3.01 7.33 -15.44
N PRO A 52 4.25 6.81 -15.30
CA PRO A 52 5.31 7.49 -14.52
C PRO A 52 5.82 8.82 -15.09
N GLN A 53 5.34 9.25 -16.28
CA GLN A 53 5.66 10.55 -16.88
C GLN A 53 4.60 11.62 -16.61
N LEU A 54 3.42 11.23 -16.12
CA LEU A 54 2.32 12.14 -15.86
C LEU A 54 2.56 12.96 -14.59
N ASP A 55 1.92 14.12 -14.51
CA ASP A 55 1.75 14.83 -13.25
C ASP A 55 0.64 14.18 -12.39
N SER A 56 0.55 14.63 -11.13
CA SER A 56 -0.38 14.07 -10.15
C SER A 56 -1.85 14.25 -10.54
N ALA A 57 -2.23 15.44 -11.03
CA ALA A 57 -3.63 15.74 -11.37
C ALA A 57 -4.07 14.84 -12.53
N ARG A 58 -3.26 14.80 -13.58
CA ARG A 58 -3.54 14.02 -14.78
C ARG A 58 -3.57 12.52 -14.52
N PHE A 59 -2.68 12.03 -13.65
CA PHE A 59 -2.71 10.63 -13.24
C PHE A 59 -4.06 10.26 -12.61
N TRP A 60 -4.56 11.07 -11.68
CA TRP A 60 -5.83 10.79 -10.99
C TRP A 60 -7.06 10.96 -11.88
N GLU A 61 -7.06 11.92 -12.80
CA GLU A 61 -8.12 12.03 -13.82
C GLU A 61 -8.27 10.74 -14.63
N LEU A 62 -7.13 10.20 -15.11
CA LEU A 62 -7.12 8.94 -15.84
C LEU A 62 -7.49 7.77 -14.94
N PHE A 63 -6.97 7.73 -13.71
CA PHE A 63 -7.27 6.68 -12.75
C PHE A 63 -8.79 6.57 -12.51
N ASN A 64 -9.45 7.68 -12.22
CA ASN A 64 -10.87 7.71 -11.87
C ASN A 64 -11.79 7.24 -13.00
N VAL A 65 -11.40 7.41 -14.26
CA VAL A 65 -12.21 6.96 -15.40
C VAL A 65 -11.82 5.55 -15.85
N VAL A 66 -10.52 5.30 -16.01
CA VAL A 66 -10.03 4.03 -16.58
C VAL A 66 -10.18 2.90 -15.56
N VAL A 67 -9.78 3.10 -14.30
CA VAL A 67 -9.86 2.06 -13.27
C VAL A 67 -11.31 1.77 -12.89
N ALA A 68 -12.16 2.79 -12.75
CA ALA A 68 -13.59 2.61 -12.48
C ALA A 68 -14.30 1.78 -13.57
N SER A 69 -13.83 1.85 -14.82
CA SER A 69 -14.43 1.09 -15.91
C SER A 69 -14.22 -0.43 -15.80
N CYS A 70 -13.11 -0.87 -15.20
CA CYS A 70 -12.78 -2.28 -14.96
C CYS A 70 -11.54 -2.39 -14.05
N SER A 71 -11.73 -2.42 -12.73
CA SER A 71 -10.62 -2.48 -11.77
C SER A 71 -9.72 -3.71 -11.99
N LYS A 72 -10.34 -4.86 -12.33
CA LYS A 72 -9.63 -6.12 -12.63
C LYS A 72 -8.60 -5.98 -13.76
N ALA A 73 -8.88 -5.15 -14.76
CA ALA A 73 -7.99 -4.97 -15.91
C ALA A 73 -6.91 -3.91 -15.65
N TYR A 74 -7.23 -2.84 -14.93
CA TYR A 74 -6.40 -1.63 -14.92
C TYR A 74 -5.75 -1.31 -13.57
N LEU A 75 -6.33 -1.71 -12.44
CA LEU A 75 -5.87 -1.28 -11.11
C LEU A 75 -4.39 -1.62 -10.89
N GLY A 76 -3.98 -2.85 -11.18
CA GLY A 76 -2.59 -3.27 -11.00
C GLY A 76 -1.60 -2.46 -11.84
N THR A 77 -1.96 -2.10 -13.07
CA THR A 77 -1.13 -1.26 -13.95
C THR A 77 -1.02 0.16 -13.42
N PHE A 78 -2.13 0.75 -12.98
CA PHE A 78 -2.13 2.09 -12.41
C PHE A 78 -1.38 2.16 -11.08
N LEU A 79 -1.52 1.17 -10.19
CA LEU A 79 -0.79 1.13 -8.93
C LEU A 79 0.73 1.03 -9.16
N LYS A 80 1.20 0.28 -10.16
CA LYS A 80 2.62 0.28 -10.55
C LYS A 80 3.11 1.68 -10.96
N GLY A 81 2.30 2.40 -11.75
CA GLY A 81 2.59 3.78 -12.12
C GLY A 81 2.61 4.72 -10.91
N ALA A 82 1.62 4.57 -10.01
CA ALA A 82 1.49 5.36 -8.79
C ALA A 82 2.71 5.21 -7.88
N VAL A 83 3.17 3.98 -7.64
CA VAL A 83 4.36 3.71 -6.82
C VAL A 83 5.59 4.41 -7.39
N ARG A 84 5.79 4.37 -8.71
CA ARG A 84 6.91 5.07 -9.36
C ARG A 84 6.81 6.59 -9.23
N LEU A 85 5.62 7.15 -9.40
CA LEU A 85 5.43 8.59 -9.24
C LEU A 85 5.66 9.00 -7.78
N ARG A 86 5.21 8.20 -6.81
CA ARG A 86 5.48 8.41 -5.37
C ARG A 86 6.96 8.39 -5.05
N GLN A 87 7.70 7.40 -5.55
CA GLN A 87 9.17 7.32 -5.39
C GLN A 87 9.91 8.53 -5.97
N ARG A 88 9.31 9.22 -6.96
CA ARG A 88 9.84 10.45 -7.57
C ARG A 88 9.29 11.74 -6.94
N GLY A 89 8.43 11.65 -5.92
CA GLY A 89 7.78 12.81 -5.31
C GLY A 89 6.76 13.51 -6.23
N LYS A 90 6.27 12.84 -7.28
CA LYS A 90 5.37 13.41 -8.30
C LYS A 90 3.90 13.06 -8.11
N LEU A 91 3.58 12.20 -7.15
CA LEU A 91 2.20 11.83 -6.84
C LEU A 91 1.83 12.25 -5.42
N GLN A 92 0.73 12.97 -5.32
CA GLN A 92 0.05 13.29 -4.08
C GLN A 92 -1.40 12.81 -4.22
N TRP A 93 -1.99 12.31 -3.14
CA TRP A 93 -3.42 12.02 -3.08
C TRP A 93 -4.09 12.99 -2.12
N SER A 94 -5.39 13.14 -2.27
CA SER A 94 -6.27 13.83 -1.33
C SER A 94 -7.34 12.86 -0.86
N ARG A 95 -8.04 13.22 0.23
CA ARG A 95 -9.23 12.49 0.68
C ARG A 95 -10.27 12.34 -0.41
N SER A 96 -10.48 13.37 -1.24
CA SER A 96 -11.46 13.34 -2.34
C SER A 96 -11.08 12.36 -3.45
N VAL A 97 -9.78 12.24 -3.76
CA VAL A 97 -9.27 11.25 -4.72
C VAL A 97 -9.49 9.83 -4.19
N LEU A 98 -9.16 9.59 -2.91
CA LEU A 98 -9.34 8.28 -2.31
C LEU A 98 -10.83 7.91 -2.17
N ALA A 99 -11.68 8.85 -1.76
CA ALA A 99 -13.13 8.63 -1.63
C ALA A 99 -13.78 8.23 -2.96
N SER A 100 -13.44 8.94 -4.05
CA SER A 100 -13.92 8.60 -5.41
C SER A 100 -13.59 7.16 -5.82
N PHE A 101 -12.43 6.65 -5.39
CA PHE A 101 -12.07 5.25 -5.64
C PHE A 101 -12.85 4.29 -4.73
N VAL A 102 -12.98 4.63 -3.45
CA VAL A 102 -13.63 3.78 -2.45
C VAL A 102 -15.07 3.46 -2.85
N ASP A 103 -15.84 4.45 -3.28
CA ASP A 103 -17.25 4.33 -3.66
C ASP A 103 -17.52 3.25 -4.74
N LEU A 104 -16.54 3.00 -5.60
CA LEU A 104 -16.66 2.08 -6.74
C LEU A 104 -15.80 0.82 -6.58
N SER A 105 -15.14 0.65 -5.44
CA SER A 105 -14.13 -0.39 -5.23
C SER A 105 -14.64 -1.57 -4.38
N THR A 106 -14.14 -2.76 -4.70
CA THR A 106 -14.32 -3.93 -3.82
C THR A 106 -13.31 -3.91 -2.68
N ALA A 107 -13.54 -4.70 -1.62
CA ALA A 107 -12.55 -4.90 -0.55
C ALA A 107 -11.19 -5.39 -1.08
N ILE A 108 -11.20 -6.22 -2.13
CA ILE A 108 -9.97 -6.68 -2.80
C ILE A 108 -9.22 -5.53 -3.45
N ASP A 109 -9.93 -4.59 -4.08
CA ASP A 109 -9.33 -3.45 -4.76
C ASP A 109 -8.72 -2.45 -3.75
N ARG A 110 -9.44 -2.17 -2.66
CA ARG A 110 -8.91 -1.36 -1.55
C ARG A 110 -7.67 -1.98 -0.93
N ARG A 111 -7.69 -3.28 -0.64
CA ARG A 111 -6.53 -4.03 -0.13
C ARG A 111 -5.33 -3.93 -1.07
N LYS A 112 -5.52 -4.10 -2.39
CA LYS A 112 -4.43 -3.96 -3.37
C LYS A 112 -3.83 -2.56 -3.38
N MET A 113 -4.68 -1.53 -3.30
CA MET A 113 -4.19 -0.14 -3.23
C MET A 113 -3.40 0.09 -1.94
N LEU A 114 -3.91 -0.37 -0.79
CA LEU A 114 -3.22 -0.28 0.49
C LEU A 114 -1.86 -1.00 0.45
N GLU A 115 -1.82 -2.24 -0.08
CA GLU A 115 -0.59 -3.03 -0.23
C GLU A 115 0.50 -2.32 -1.06
N GLN A 116 0.11 -1.60 -2.12
CA GLN A 116 1.04 -0.95 -3.02
C GLN A 116 1.46 0.44 -2.54
N LEU A 117 0.54 1.22 -1.97
CA LEU A 117 0.80 2.62 -1.62
C LEU A 117 1.33 2.80 -0.19
N LEU A 118 0.94 1.96 0.77
CA LEU A 118 1.40 2.08 2.16
C LEU A 118 2.93 2.02 2.30
N PRO A 119 3.66 1.16 1.56
CA PRO A 119 5.13 1.17 1.57
C PRO A 119 5.77 2.47 1.06
N THR A 120 5.01 3.31 0.35
CA THR A 120 5.49 4.59 -0.20
C THR A 120 5.22 5.78 0.70
N CYS A 121 4.51 5.59 1.83
CA CYS A 121 4.24 6.65 2.79
C CYS A 121 5.54 7.13 3.45
N GLN A 122 5.70 8.44 3.56
CA GLN A 122 6.86 9.08 4.16
C GLN A 122 6.62 9.46 5.62
N THR A 123 5.34 9.62 6.01
CA THR A 123 4.95 10.04 7.36
C THR A 123 3.86 9.12 7.92
N ALA A 124 3.70 9.14 9.24
CA ALA A 124 2.60 8.46 9.92
C ALA A 124 1.24 8.98 9.44
N GLY A 125 1.10 10.30 9.28
CA GLY A 125 -0.15 10.92 8.82
C GLY A 125 -0.59 10.46 7.44
N GLU A 126 0.34 10.32 6.49
CA GLU A 126 0.02 9.76 5.16
C GLU A 126 -0.46 8.30 5.26
N ALA A 127 0.20 7.50 6.10
CA ALA A 127 -0.14 6.10 6.31
C ALA A 127 -1.51 5.93 6.99
N GLU A 128 -1.79 6.76 7.99
CA GLU A 128 -3.06 6.82 8.72
C GLU A 128 -4.20 7.28 7.81
N GLU A 129 -3.99 8.30 6.99
CA GLU A 129 -4.99 8.76 6.02
C GLU A 129 -5.31 7.68 4.99
N LEU A 130 -4.29 6.97 4.50
CA LEU A 130 -4.48 5.87 3.55
C LEU A 130 -5.25 4.70 4.18
N LEU A 131 -4.91 4.31 5.41
CA LEU A 131 -5.63 3.25 6.12
C LEU A 131 -7.07 3.67 6.45
N CYS A 132 -7.29 4.90 6.89
CA CYS A 132 -8.61 5.44 7.18
C CYS A 132 -9.51 5.43 5.95
N ALA A 133 -8.96 5.76 4.77
CA ALA A 133 -9.73 5.76 3.53
C ALA A 133 -10.02 4.36 2.97
N LEU A 134 -9.06 3.42 3.08
CA LEU A 134 -9.13 2.13 2.38
C LEU A 134 -9.52 0.95 3.30
N GLY A 135 -9.33 1.09 4.60
CA GLY A 135 -9.63 0.09 5.61
C GLY A 135 -11.11 0.06 5.99
N ASP A 136 -11.47 -0.96 6.77
CA ASP A 136 -12.72 -1.04 7.52
C ASP A 136 -12.66 -0.16 8.79
N GLU A 137 -13.80 0.17 9.40
CA GLU A 137 -13.85 1.08 10.57
C GLU A 137 -12.99 0.59 11.75
N THR A 138 -12.91 -0.72 11.92
CA THR A 138 -12.13 -1.40 12.97
C THR A 138 -10.67 -1.65 12.61
N TYR A 139 -10.33 -1.59 11.31
CA TYR A 139 -9.07 -2.04 10.72
C TYR A 139 -8.77 -3.55 10.87
N ASP A 140 -9.76 -4.35 11.25
CA ASP A 140 -9.63 -5.80 11.48
C ASP A 140 -9.31 -6.54 10.17
N GLU A 141 -9.97 -6.15 9.07
CA GLU A 141 -9.68 -6.73 7.75
C GLU A 141 -8.30 -6.30 7.23
N SER A 142 -7.82 -5.15 7.71
CA SER A 142 -6.55 -4.55 7.30
C SER A 142 -5.36 -5.11 8.10
N ALA A 143 -5.55 -5.55 9.34
CA ALA A 143 -4.48 -6.02 10.23
C ALA A 143 -3.62 -7.16 9.62
N PRO A 144 -4.19 -8.21 8.96
CA PRO A 144 -3.37 -9.22 8.27
C PRO A 144 -2.50 -8.63 7.15
N THR A 145 -2.99 -7.60 6.47
CA THR A 145 -2.24 -6.89 5.42
C THR A 145 -1.10 -6.09 6.03
N LEU A 146 -1.35 -5.35 7.12
CA LEU A 146 -0.32 -4.58 7.84
C LEU A 146 0.81 -5.49 8.35
N LEU A 147 0.45 -6.62 8.96
CA LEU A 147 1.42 -7.64 9.42
C LEU A 147 2.28 -8.16 8.27
N ARG A 148 1.65 -8.51 7.15
CA ARG A 148 2.34 -9.05 5.98
C ARG A 148 3.25 -8.03 5.29
N LEU A 149 2.85 -6.77 5.19
CA LEU A 149 3.68 -5.71 4.60
C LEU A 149 4.98 -5.52 5.38
N GLY A 150 4.88 -5.41 6.70
CA GLY A 150 6.03 -5.26 7.60
C GLY A 150 6.99 -4.12 7.24
N THR A 151 6.43 -3.04 6.72
CA THR A 151 7.14 -1.75 6.64
C THR A 151 7.02 -1.03 7.98
N PRO A 152 7.89 -0.04 8.26
CA PRO A 152 7.85 0.71 9.52
C PRO A 152 6.47 1.31 9.82
N TRP A 153 5.84 1.94 8.82
CA TRP A 153 4.50 2.51 8.97
C TRP A 153 3.39 1.46 9.06
N ALA A 154 3.52 0.31 8.38
CA ALA A 154 2.57 -0.78 8.55
C ALA A 154 2.60 -1.34 9.99
N TYR A 155 3.79 -1.46 10.59
CA TYR A 155 3.91 -1.87 11.98
C TYR A 155 3.47 -0.81 12.98
N TRP A 156 3.63 0.48 12.69
CA TRP A 156 3.02 1.54 13.48
C TRP A 156 1.49 1.40 13.53
N LEU A 157 0.86 1.27 12.36
CA LEU A 157 -0.59 1.12 12.27
C LEU A 157 -1.07 -0.19 12.92
N LEU A 158 -0.31 -1.28 12.74
CA LEU A 158 -0.59 -2.56 13.40
C LEU A 158 -0.49 -2.44 14.91
N PHE A 159 0.51 -1.72 15.43
CA PHE A 159 0.66 -1.44 16.86
C PHE A 159 -0.55 -0.67 17.41
N GLN A 160 -0.99 0.38 16.71
CA GLN A 160 -2.18 1.14 17.11
C GLN A 160 -3.45 0.29 17.08
N TRP A 161 -3.58 -0.59 16.09
CA TRP A 161 -4.67 -1.57 16.06
C TRP A 161 -4.58 -2.50 17.28
N MET A 162 -3.44 -3.16 17.52
CA MET A 162 -3.24 -4.05 18.68
C MET A 162 -3.60 -3.41 20.03
N ARG A 163 -3.30 -2.10 20.20
CA ARG A 163 -3.68 -1.36 21.41
C ARG A 163 -5.18 -1.29 21.65
N ARG A 164 -5.99 -1.22 20.60
CA ARG A 164 -7.46 -1.26 20.71
C ARG A 164 -7.97 -2.65 21.11
N HIS A 165 -7.15 -3.68 20.88
CA HIS A 165 -7.43 -5.08 21.20
C HIS A 165 -6.58 -5.59 22.38
N GLU A 166 -6.11 -4.71 23.28
CA GLU A 166 -5.20 -5.10 24.38
C GLU A 166 -5.79 -6.16 25.32
N GLY A 167 -7.11 -6.25 25.40
CA GLY A 167 -7.82 -7.29 26.17
C GLY A 167 -7.79 -8.68 25.55
N ASP A 168 -7.52 -8.81 24.24
CA ASP A 168 -7.49 -10.10 23.54
C ASP A 168 -6.06 -10.65 23.46
N ARG A 169 -5.63 -11.28 24.55
CA ARG A 169 -4.27 -11.83 24.67
C ARG A 169 -3.97 -12.93 23.66
N GLU A 170 -4.98 -13.68 23.21
CA GLU A 170 -4.80 -14.75 22.22
C GLU A 170 -4.53 -14.18 20.84
N LEU A 171 -5.31 -13.17 20.41
CA LEU A 171 -5.08 -12.44 19.17
C LEU A 171 -3.67 -11.83 19.11
N LEU A 172 -3.26 -11.16 20.19
CA LEU A 172 -1.94 -10.54 20.27
C LEU A 172 -0.80 -11.57 20.23
N ARG A 173 -0.97 -12.71 20.92
CA ARG A 173 -0.05 -13.84 20.85
C ARG A 173 0.06 -14.35 19.42
N ASP A 174 -1.06 -14.55 18.72
CA ASP A 174 -1.09 -15.03 17.35
C ASP A 174 -0.38 -14.08 16.38
N CYS A 175 -0.60 -12.78 16.53
CA CYS A 175 0.15 -11.78 15.78
C CYS A 175 1.65 -11.87 16.08
N GLY A 176 2.04 -11.97 17.35
CA GLY A 176 3.43 -12.15 17.77
C GLY A 176 4.10 -13.39 17.16
N VAL A 177 3.41 -14.53 17.15
CA VAL A 177 3.90 -15.78 16.54
C VAL A 177 4.06 -15.62 15.02
N ARG A 178 3.11 -14.97 14.34
CA ARG A 178 3.20 -14.71 12.90
C ARG A 178 4.35 -13.77 12.55
N LEU A 179 4.61 -12.77 13.39
CA LEU A 179 5.76 -11.88 13.26
C LEU A 179 7.07 -12.65 13.37
N VAL A 180 7.24 -13.51 14.39
CA VAL A 180 8.44 -14.36 14.54
C VAL A 180 8.63 -15.28 13.34
N ARG A 181 7.54 -15.89 12.81
CA ARG A 181 7.59 -16.76 11.63
C ARG A 181 8.02 -16.03 10.36
N LYS A 182 7.85 -14.72 10.28
CA LYS A 182 8.27 -13.93 9.11
C LYS A 182 9.79 -13.86 8.98
N GLY A 183 10.52 -13.93 10.10
CA GLY A 183 11.95 -14.21 10.11
C GLY A 183 12.86 -13.01 9.82
N ASP A 184 12.32 -11.82 9.56
CA ASP A 184 13.12 -10.62 9.31
C ASP A 184 13.33 -9.78 10.59
N ARG A 185 14.39 -8.98 10.62
CA ARG A 185 14.79 -8.19 11.80
C ARG A 185 13.66 -7.28 12.32
N LEU A 186 12.95 -6.59 11.43
CA LEU A 186 11.87 -5.67 11.83
C LEU A 186 10.69 -6.45 12.43
N SER A 187 10.34 -7.60 11.84
CA SER A 187 9.29 -8.48 12.38
C SER A 187 9.63 -9.03 13.76
N PHE A 188 10.90 -9.40 14.00
CA PHE A 188 11.38 -9.82 15.32
C PHE A 188 11.33 -8.69 16.35
N ASN A 189 11.75 -7.48 15.98
CA ASN A 189 11.65 -6.30 16.84
C ASN A 189 10.18 -5.97 17.16
N MET A 190 9.29 -6.06 16.17
CA MET A 190 7.85 -5.88 16.39
C MET A 190 7.28 -6.97 17.32
N ALA A 191 7.68 -8.24 17.16
CA ALA A 191 7.27 -9.30 18.09
C ALA A 191 7.80 -9.07 19.52
N ALA A 192 9.02 -8.54 19.66
CA ALA A 192 9.57 -8.14 20.95
C ALA A 192 8.81 -6.98 21.59
N ILE A 193 8.37 -5.99 20.78
CA ILE A 193 7.45 -4.93 21.22
C ILE A 193 6.14 -5.54 21.72
N VAL A 194 5.52 -6.45 20.96
CA VAL A 194 4.27 -7.10 21.37
C VAL A 194 4.44 -7.84 22.69
N ARG A 195 5.52 -8.62 22.83
CA ARG A 195 5.84 -9.37 24.05
C ARG A 195 5.96 -8.46 25.28
N GLN A 196 6.66 -7.34 25.14
CA GLN A 196 7.04 -6.49 26.28
C GLN A 196 6.01 -5.41 26.61
N TYR A 197 5.33 -4.86 25.60
CA TYR A 197 4.32 -3.81 25.78
C TYR A 197 2.98 -4.41 26.25
N PHE A 198 2.55 -5.54 25.68
CA PHE A 198 1.30 -6.21 26.04
C PHE A 198 1.48 -7.37 27.04
N ASP A 199 2.69 -7.56 27.57
CA ASP A 199 3.03 -8.62 28.53
C ASP A 199 2.71 -10.06 28.04
N ILE A 200 2.85 -10.32 26.73
CA ILE A 200 2.55 -11.63 26.15
C ILE A 200 3.78 -12.56 26.20
N THR A 201 4.08 -13.11 27.37
CA THR A 201 5.26 -13.95 27.64
C THR A 201 5.36 -15.23 26.80
N SER A 202 4.27 -15.66 26.18
CA SER A 202 4.16 -16.95 25.49
C SER A 202 4.58 -16.92 24.01
N ILE A 203 5.05 -15.78 23.50
CA ILE A 203 5.57 -15.65 22.12
C ILE A 203 6.95 -16.34 22.04
N PRO A 204 7.14 -17.33 21.14
CA PRO A 204 8.38 -18.07 21.03
C PRO A 204 9.50 -17.21 20.43
N GLY A 205 10.72 -17.38 20.92
CA GLY A 205 11.91 -16.75 20.35
C GLY A 205 12.79 -16.07 21.40
N THR A 206 14.04 -15.86 21.00
CA THR A 206 15.01 -15.08 21.78
C THR A 206 15.07 -13.68 21.20
N PHE A 207 14.70 -12.68 22.00
CA PHE A 207 14.60 -11.29 21.56
C PHE A 207 15.75 -10.49 22.14
N SER A 208 16.55 -9.87 21.27
CA SER A 208 17.64 -8.97 21.66
C SER A 208 17.12 -7.59 22.06
N LEU A 209 15.97 -7.18 21.52
CA LEU A 209 15.34 -5.91 21.85
C LEU A 209 14.85 -5.93 23.30
N ASN A 210 15.37 -5.01 24.12
CA ASN A 210 14.90 -4.77 25.47
C ASN A 210 14.18 -3.41 25.54
N LEU A 211 12.96 -3.41 26.04
CA LEU A 211 12.05 -2.28 26.05
C LEU A 211 11.86 -1.80 27.50
N PRO A 212 12.67 -0.82 27.94
CA PRO A 212 12.59 -0.34 29.30
C PRO A 212 11.24 0.36 29.56
N PRO A 213 10.74 0.39 30.80
CA PRO A 213 9.39 0.90 31.11
C PRO A 213 9.13 2.33 30.61
N TYR A 214 10.13 3.21 30.67
CA TYR A 214 10.02 4.59 30.20
C TYR A 214 9.85 4.71 28.67
N ALA A 215 10.29 3.70 27.90
CA ALA A 215 10.17 3.70 26.45
C ALA A 215 8.74 3.33 26.02
N GLN A 216 8.02 2.52 26.78
CA GLN A 216 6.66 2.10 26.48
C GLN A 216 5.70 3.29 26.33
N GLY A 217 5.65 4.18 27.33
CA GLY A 217 4.80 5.37 27.28
C GLY A 217 5.23 6.41 26.24
N ARG A 218 6.49 6.41 25.81
CA ARG A 218 7.01 7.30 24.75
C ARG A 218 6.68 6.81 23.34
N MET A 219 6.73 5.50 23.12
CA MET A 219 6.34 4.89 21.84
C MET A 219 4.87 5.12 21.54
N GLU A 220 4.03 5.00 22.56
CA GLU A 220 2.58 5.19 22.42
C GLU A 220 2.21 6.54 21.81
N ARG A 221 2.90 7.60 22.25
CA ARG A 221 2.53 8.99 21.98
C ARG A 221 3.17 9.56 20.71
N SER A 222 4.15 8.88 20.13
CA SER A 222 4.92 9.40 18.99
C SER A 222 5.28 8.28 18.02
N PRO A 223 4.82 8.37 16.76
CA PRO A 223 5.24 7.47 15.70
C PRO A 223 6.76 7.41 15.56
N GLU A 224 7.46 8.54 15.72
CA GLU A 224 8.91 8.63 15.60
C GLU A 224 9.63 7.85 16.71
N ASN A 225 9.13 7.91 17.94
CA ASN A 225 9.67 7.13 19.06
C ASN A 225 9.44 5.63 18.86
N PHE A 226 8.25 5.25 18.38
CA PHE A 226 7.98 3.86 18.01
C PHE A 226 8.94 3.37 16.93
N LEU A 227 9.15 4.15 15.86
CA LEU A 227 10.07 3.77 14.78
C LEU A 227 11.51 3.61 15.26
N LYS A 228 11.98 4.47 16.17
CA LYS A 228 13.33 4.34 16.77
C LYS A 228 13.51 3.01 17.49
N VAL A 229 12.50 2.57 18.24
CA VAL A 229 12.53 1.27 18.94
C VAL A 229 12.40 0.11 17.94
N LEU A 230 11.50 0.22 16.97
CA LEU A 230 11.30 -0.81 15.96
C LEU A 230 12.58 -1.05 15.14
N GLN A 231 13.35 0.00 14.87
CA GLN A 231 14.53 -0.05 14.01
C GLN A 231 15.85 -0.30 14.74
N SER A 232 15.86 -0.32 16.08
CA SER A 232 17.07 -0.60 16.89
C SER A 232 17.63 -2.00 16.72
#